data_AF-A0A7K3DD98-F1
#
_entry.id   AF-A0A7K3DD98-F1
#
_cell.length_a   1.000
_cell.length_b   1.000
_cell.length_c   1.000
_cell.angle_alpha   90.00
_cell.angle_beta   90.00
_cell.angle_gamma   90.00
#
_symmetry.space_group_name_H-M   'P 1'
#
loop_
_entity.id
_entity.type
_entity.pdbx_description
1 polymer ?
#
loop_
_entity_poly.entity_id
_entity_poly.type
_entity_poly.pdbx_seq_one_letter_code
_entity_poly.pdbx_strand_id
1 'polypeptide(L)'
;MTTPPLPGGPDEAVAALTAPDGPYLIGVRHHAPSLAAAVPALLDVARPDVLLVELPAETQEFLGWLADERTVAPVALAAVPGPDPEAAADAPARGPAFYPFADFSPELAALRWARDAGVPVVACDLPLADRSWREPRGSGGGDGSEPGLGAALRDRLTGRDGDDLWDRLVEAPAPGATPEELRRAALLTGWALRKDAADGPGVDPLDLAREAWMRSRLRAAGRGGRRAAAVIGSFHAAALTGAALAADGPDPVVPAPPPAGPDCTVSLVPYTYPLLDARSGYPAGIRDPEWQHRVLDAAGDPTALREAVLRSAVEVSARLRAQGHPSGPADAREVTRVAGDLAALRALPAPGRGELVEAIQTVLAQGEPLGRGRA
;
A
#
# COMPACT_ATOMS: atom_id res chain seq x y z
N MET A 1 3.29 -2.69 26.42
CA MET A 1 3.30 -1.32 25.84
C MET A 1 1.85 -0.87 25.74
N THR A 2 1.54 0.34 26.18
CA THR A 2 0.17 0.88 26.17
C THR A 2 -0.16 1.44 24.78
N THR A 3 -1.31 1.07 24.22
CA THR A 3 -1.81 1.64 22.97
C THR A 3 -2.06 3.14 23.16
N PRO A 4 -1.52 4.04 22.33
CA PRO A 4 -1.86 5.45 22.41
C PRO A 4 -3.37 5.65 22.14
N PRO A 5 -4.03 6.61 22.80
CA PRO A 5 -5.45 6.86 22.57
C PRO A 5 -5.69 7.25 21.11
N LEU A 6 -6.66 6.58 20.47
CA LEU A 6 -7.09 6.93 19.11
C LEU A 6 -8.05 8.14 19.17
N PRO A 7 -8.05 9.00 18.13
CA PRO A 7 -9.08 10.03 17.94
C PRO A 7 -10.48 9.38 17.92
N GLY A 8 -11.49 10.04 18.48
CA GLY A 8 -12.81 9.46 18.66
C GLY A 8 -13.59 9.34 17.34
N GLY A 9 -13.72 10.46 16.61
CA GLY A 9 -14.45 10.55 15.34
C GLY A 9 -13.56 10.75 14.09
N PRO A 10 -14.11 10.57 12.87
CA PRO A 10 -13.36 10.73 11.61
C PRO A 10 -12.74 12.13 11.44
N ASP A 11 -13.48 13.18 11.80
CA ASP A 11 -12.99 14.57 11.67
C ASP A 11 -11.82 14.84 12.64
N GLU A 12 -11.92 14.34 13.87
CA GLU A 12 -10.82 14.39 14.85
C GLU A 12 -9.62 13.57 14.37
N ALA A 13 -9.87 12.43 13.72
CA ALA A 13 -8.83 11.59 13.17
C ALA A 13 -8.08 12.29 12.05
N VAL A 14 -8.78 12.88 11.07
CA VAL A 14 -8.13 13.69 10.02
C VAL A 14 -7.33 14.82 10.64
N ALA A 15 -7.91 15.57 11.58
CA ALA A 15 -7.23 16.68 12.22
C ALA A 15 -5.93 16.23 12.91
N ALA A 16 -5.94 15.11 13.62
CA ALA A 16 -4.75 14.56 14.27
C ALA A 16 -3.71 14.00 13.28
N LEU A 17 -4.15 13.33 12.21
CA LEU A 17 -3.31 12.71 11.18
C LEU A 17 -2.68 13.73 10.21
N THR A 18 -3.28 14.92 10.11
CA THR A 18 -2.82 16.01 9.23
C THR A 18 -2.34 17.24 10.00
N ALA A 19 -2.16 17.10 11.32
CA ALA A 19 -1.75 18.18 12.20
C ALA A 19 -0.37 18.75 11.77
N PRO A 20 -0.22 20.08 11.67
CA PRO A 20 1.00 20.71 11.14
C PRO A 20 2.20 20.64 12.09
N ASP A 21 1.96 20.37 13.36
CA ASP A 21 2.96 20.22 14.43
C ASP A 21 3.53 18.80 14.53
N GLY A 22 2.95 17.84 13.78
CA GLY A 22 3.44 16.47 13.66
C GLY A 22 4.30 16.21 12.42
N PRO A 23 4.79 14.97 12.25
CA PRO A 23 5.41 14.55 10.99
C PRO A 23 4.38 14.58 9.85
N TYR A 24 4.85 14.84 8.63
CA TYR A 24 3.99 14.80 7.45
C TYR A 24 3.75 13.34 7.03
N LEU A 25 2.63 12.75 7.50
CA LEU A 25 2.30 11.33 7.29
C LEU A 25 1.59 11.02 5.97
N ILE A 26 2.23 10.34 5.03
CA ILE A 26 1.60 9.81 3.83
C ILE A 26 1.28 8.32 4.09
N GLY A 27 0.01 8.04 4.37
CA GLY A 27 -0.49 6.67 4.50
C GLY A 27 -0.56 5.99 3.13
N VAL A 28 -0.03 4.78 3.01
CA VAL A 28 -0.01 4.02 1.76
C VAL A 28 -0.49 2.58 1.93
N ARG A 29 -0.74 1.94 0.79
CA ARG A 29 -0.62 0.51 0.55
C ARG A 29 0.61 0.35 -0.35
N HIS A 30 1.39 -0.71 -0.17
CA HIS A 30 2.65 -0.94 -0.91
C HIS A 30 2.55 -0.83 -2.44
N HIS A 31 1.33 -1.02 -2.97
CA HIS A 31 1.00 -0.90 -4.38
C HIS A 31 -0.32 -0.14 -4.51
N ALA A 32 -0.21 1.18 -4.71
CA ALA A 32 -1.33 2.11 -4.78
C ALA A 32 -1.02 3.15 -5.87
N PRO A 33 -1.41 2.91 -7.13
CA PRO A 33 -0.97 3.73 -8.26
C PRO A 33 -1.37 5.19 -8.15
N SER A 34 -2.58 5.47 -7.67
CA SER A 34 -3.04 6.86 -7.51
C SER A 34 -2.19 7.61 -6.49
N LEU A 35 -1.82 6.96 -5.38
CA LEU A 35 -0.94 7.55 -4.38
C LEU A 35 0.49 7.68 -4.89
N ALA A 36 1.01 6.68 -5.62
CA ALA A 36 2.34 6.74 -6.22
C ALA A 36 2.48 7.96 -7.17
N ALA A 37 1.44 8.27 -7.96
CA ALA A 37 1.39 9.48 -8.79
C ALA A 37 1.34 10.78 -7.95
N ALA A 38 0.66 10.76 -6.81
CA ALA A 38 0.46 11.94 -5.96
C ALA A 38 1.63 12.24 -5.00
N VAL A 39 2.42 11.22 -4.64
CA VAL A 39 3.51 11.30 -3.65
C VAL A 39 4.50 12.43 -3.95
N PRO A 40 5.01 12.63 -5.18
CA PRO A 40 5.92 13.74 -5.48
C PRO A 40 5.32 15.10 -5.12
N ALA A 41 4.07 15.36 -5.51
CA ALA A 41 3.39 16.63 -5.21
C ALA A 41 3.13 16.81 -3.70
N LEU A 42 2.81 15.73 -2.98
CA LEU A 42 2.67 15.75 -1.52
C LEU A 42 4.00 16.10 -0.84
N LEU A 43 5.11 15.54 -1.30
CA LEU A 43 6.43 15.78 -0.75
C LEU A 43 6.97 17.18 -1.11
N ASP A 44 6.63 17.70 -2.29
CA ASP A 44 6.93 19.08 -2.68
C ASP A 44 6.23 20.10 -1.77
N VAL A 45 5.01 19.82 -1.32
CA VAL A 45 4.29 20.65 -0.34
C VAL A 45 4.92 20.52 1.05
N ALA A 46 5.21 19.30 1.48
CA ALA A 46 5.77 19.01 2.79
C ALA A 46 7.18 19.57 2.98
N ARG A 47 7.98 19.59 1.92
CA ARG A 47 9.40 20.01 1.90
C ARG A 47 10.20 19.40 3.06
N PRO A 48 10.19 18.08 3.27
CA PRO A 48 10.86 17.46 4.42
C PRO A 48 12.37 17.66 4.39
N ASP A 49 12.96 17.78 5.58
CA ASP A 49 14.42 17.74 5.77
C ASP A 49 14.93 16.28 5.92
N VAL A 50 14.00 15.33 6.07
CA VAL A 50 14.24 13.88 6.13
C VAL A 50 12.96 13.12 5.76
N LEU A 51 13.11 12.10 4.93
CA LEU A 51 12.03 11.20 4.54
C LEU A 51 12.21 9.85 5.24
N LEU A 52 11.16 9.31 5.83
CA LEU A 52 11.11 7.96 6.38
C LEU A 52 10.23 7.08 5.50
N VAL A 53 10.64 5.84 5.26
CA VAL A 53 9.89 4.85 4.48
C VAL A 53 9.76 3.57 5.27
N GLU A 54 8.57 2.96 5.28
CA GLU A 54 8.29 1.66 5.91
C GLU A 54 9.00 0.52 5.18
N LEU A 55 10.30 0.40 5.43
CA LEU A 55 11.11 -0.73 5.07
C LEU A 55 11.97 -1.14 6.27
N PRO A 56 12.27 -2.45 6.43
CA PRO A 56 13.11 -2.92 7.52
C PRO A 56 14.50 -2.28 7.51
N ALA A 57 15.11 -2.14 8.68
CA ALA A 57 16.40 -1.47 8.84
C ALA A 57 17.51 -2.04 7.92
N GLU A 58 17.50 -3.34 7.68
CA GLU A 58 18.47 -4.05 6.81
C GLU A 58 18.38 -3.61 5.34
N THR A 59 17.29 -2.97 4.92
CA THR A 59 17.14 -2.45 3.55
C THR A 59 17.81 -1.09 3.34
N GLN A 60 18.31 -0.44 4.40
CA GLN A 60 18.81 0.94 4.36
C GLN A 60 19.89 1.16 3.29
N GLU A 61 20.80 0.21 3.09
CA GLU A 61 21.86 0.31 2.08
C GLU A 61 21.34 0.17 0.64
N PHE A 62 20.16 -0.43 0.47
CA PHE A 62 19.54 -0.66 -0.84
C PHE A 62 18.69 0.50 -1.32
N LEU A 63 18.32 1.45 -0.45
CA LEU A 63 17.44 2.57 -0.81
C LEU A 63 18.01 3.42 -1.95
N GLY A 64 19.33 3.64 -1.97
CA GLY A 64 20.00 4.36 -3.06
C GLY A 64 19.95 3.61 -4.39
N TRP A 65 20.07 2.29 -4.37
CA TRP A 65 19.98 1.44 -5.56
C TRP A 65 18.55 1.36 -6.09
N LEU A 66 17.55 1.28 -5.21
CA LEU A 66 16.14 1.35 -5.59
C LEU A 66 15.79 2.68 -6.26
N ALA A 67 16.35 3.78 -5.74
CA ALA A 67 16.12 5.11 -6.28
C ALA A 67 16.92 5.40 -7.56
N ASP A 68 17.95 4.62 -7.92
CA ASP A 68 18.81 4.87 -9.09
C ASP A 68 18.00 4.88 -10.38
N GLU A 69 18.29 5.83 -11.27
CA GLU A 69 17.61 6.04 -12.56
C GLU A 69 17.72 4.84 -13.50
N ARG A 70 18.77 4.02 -13.32
CA ARG A 70 19.01 2.81 -14.09
C ARG A 70 18.23 1.61 -13.54
N THR A 71 17.62 1.73 -12.37
CA THR A 71 16.79 0.67 -11.78
C THR A 71 15.39 0.72 -12.37
N VAL A 72 15.15 -0.21 -13.30
CA VAL A 72 13.86 -0.40 -13.97
C VAL A 72 13.04 -1.40 -13.17
N ALA A 73 11.91 -0.94 -12.63
CA ALA A 73 10.95 -1.80 -11.92
C ALA A 73 10.17 -2.67 -12.94
N PRO A 74 9.67 -3.86 -12.56
CA PRO A 74 9.65 -4.39 -11.21
C PRO A 74 10.96 -4.99 -10.71
N VAL A 75 11.28 -4.71 -9.45
CA VAL A 75 12.40 -5.33 -8.71
C VAL A 75 11.90 -5.75 -7.33
N ALA A 76 12.65 -6.56 -6.61
CA ALA A 76 12.34 -6.87 -5.22
C ALA A 76 13.60 -6.85 -4.36
N LEU A 77 13.45 -6.51 -3.08
CA LEU A 77 14.43 -6.87 -2.06
C LEU A 77 14.06 -8.24 -1.52
N ALA A 78 14.94 -9.21 -1.73
CA ALA A 78 14.85 -10.54 -1.12
C ALA A 78 15.66 -10.53 0.17
N ALA A 79 14.98 -10.66 1.30
CA ALA A 79 15.62 -10.73 2.60
C ALA A 79 15.58 -12.17 3.13
N VAL A 80 16.77 -12.71 3.40
CA VAL A 80 16.97 -14.04 3.94
C VAL A 80 17.50 -13.87 5.37
N PRO A 81 16.72 -14.21 6.40
CA PRO A 81 17.22 -14.25 7.76
C PRO A 81 18.39 -15.23 7.87
N GLY A 82 19.43 -14.84 8.58
CA GLY A 82 20.56 -15.69 8.93
C GLY A 82 20.16 -16.82 9.87
N PRO A 83 21.06 -17.79 10.10
CA PRO A 83 20.79 -18.89 11.03
C PRO A 83 20.57 -18.34 12.44
N ASP A 84 19.47 -18.77 13.06
CA ASP A 84 19.11 -18.37 14.42
C ASP A 84 19.82 -19.28 15.43
N PRO A 85 20.78 -18.77 16.24
CA PRO A 85 21.50 -19.60 17.20
C PRO A 85 20.62 -20.10 18.35
N GLU A 86 19.45 -19.47 18.56
CA GLU A 86 18.47 -19.85 19.59
C GLU A 86 17.31 -20.68 19.04
N ALA A 87 17.25 -20.93 17.73
CA ALA A 87 16.21 -21.77 17.16
C ALA A 87 16.38 -23.23 17.62
N ALA A 88 15.26 -23.87 17.94
CA ALA A 88 15.24 -25.32 18.15
C ALA A 88 15.81 -26.02 16.91
N ALA A 89 16.59 -27.09 17.11
CA ALA A 89 17.28 -27.81 16.02
C ALA A 89 16.34 -28.30 14.90
N ASP A 90 15.06 -28.51 15.22
CA ASP A 90 14.03 -28.99 14.30
C ASP A 90 13.09 -27.87 13.79
N ALA A 91 13.36 -26.59 14.10
CA ALA A 91 12.55 -25.49 13.61
C ALA A 91 12.73 -25.34 12.09
N PRO A 92 11.64 -25.22 11.30
CA PRO A 92 11.76 -25.02 9.86
C PRO A 92 12.48 -23.68 9.60
N ALA A 93 13.49 -23.72 8.73
CA ALA A 93 14.19 -22.51 8.31
C ALA A 93 13.19 -21.50 7.71
N ARG A 94 13.30 -20.24 8.13
CA ARG A 94 12.44 -19.18 7.60
C ARG A 94 12.82 -18.95 6.13
N GLY A 95 11.85 -19.14 5.23
CA GLY A 95 12.04 -18.84 3.81
C GLY A 95 12.32 -17.34 3.57
N PRO A 96 12.81 -16.98 2.37
CA PRO A 96 13.03 -15.58 2.00
C PRO A 96 11.74 -14.76 2.10
N ALA A 97 11.85 -13.54 2.63
CA ALA A 97 10.82 -12.52 2.54
C ALA A 97 11.11 -11.63 1.32
N PHE A 98 10.09 -11.43 0.47
CA PHE A 98 10.21 -10.58 -0.71
C PHE A 98 9.43 -9.29 -0.51
N TYR A 99 10.10 -8.17 -0.76
CA TYR A 99 9.57 -6.81 -0.78
C TYR A 99 9.63 -6.29 -2.21
N PRO A 100 8.61 -6.55 -3.04
CA PRO A 100 8.61 -6.13 -4.42
C PRO A 100 8.26 -4.64 -4.56
N PHE A 101 8.78 -4.03 -5.60
CA PHE A 101 8.53 -2.65 -5.98
C PHE A 101 8.16 -2.61 -7.46
N ALA A 102 7.11 -1.85 -7.77
CA ALA A 102 6.75 -1.45 -9.13
C ALA A 102 6.73 0.08 -9.20
N ASP A 103 6.67 0.66 -10.39
CA ASP A 103 6.58 2.13 -10.53
C ASP A 103 5.33 2.72 -9.83
N PHE A 104 4.31 1.89 -9.62
CA PHE A 104 3.10 2.22 -8.86
C PHE A 104 3.20 1.90 -7.36
N SER A 105 4.40 1.67 -6.84
CA SER A 105 4.68 1.62 -5.39
C SER A 105 4.95 3.03 -4.88
N PRO A 106 4.12 3.58 -3.97
CA PRO A 106 4.34 4.90 -3.38
C PRO A 106 5.71 5.06 -2.72
N GLU A 107 6.23 3.99 -2.12
CA GLU A 107 7.57 3.95 -1.52
C GLU A 107 8.67 4.16 -2.56
N LEU A 108 8.55 3.53 -3.75
CA LEU A 108 9.51 3.71 -4.83
C LEU A 108 9.43 5.13 -5.42
N ALA A 109 8.21 5.66 -5.59
CA ALA A 109 8.00 7.05 -6.02
C ALA A 109 8.64 8.04 -5.03
N ALA A 110 8.48 7.79 -3.71
CA ALA A 110 9.06 8.62 -2.67
C ALA A 110 10.60 8.58 -2.66
N LEU A 111 11.18 7.38 -2.86
CA LEU A 111 12.63 7.18 -2.96
C LEU A 111 13.24 7.94 -4.14
N ARG A 112 12.60 7.85 -5.32
CA ARG A 112 13.05 8.58 -6.52
C ARG A 112 12.91 10.08 -6.35
N TRP A 113 11.80 10.57 -5.81
CA TRP A 113 11.63 11.99 -5.48
C TRP A 113 12.72 12.48 -4.51
N ALA A 114 13.01 11.72 -3.44
CA ALA A 114 13.97 12.13 -2.42
C ALA A 114 15.40 12.21 -2.97
N ARG A 115 15.77 11.29 -3.88
CA ARG A 115 17.04 11.36 -4.61
C ARG A 115 17.14 12.67 -5.39
N ASP A 116 16.11 13.03 -6.14
CA ASP A 116 16.11 14.23 -7.00
C ASP A 116 16.12 15.52 -6.16
N ALA A 117 15.40 15.52 -5.03
CA ALA A 117 15.34 16.63 -4.09
C ALA A 117 16.56 16.72 -3.15
N GLY A 118 17.47 15.73 -3.17
CA GLY A 118 18.60 15.65 -2.25
C GLY A 118 18.19 15.45 -0.78
N VAL A 119 17.01 14.89 -0.53
CA VAL A 119 16.47 14.65 0.81
C VAL A 119 16.96 13.29 1.32
N PRO A 120 17.58 13.21 2.52
CA PRO A 120 18.02 11.94 3.08
C PRO A 120 16.83 11.04 3.42
N VAL A 121 16.95 9.74 3.11
CA VAL A 121 15.92 8.73 3.38
C VAL A 121 16.36 7.74 4.46
N VAL A 122 15.45 7.41 5.37
CA VAL A 122 15.65 6.46 6.46
C VAL A 122 14.63 5.32 6.38
N ALA A 123 15.11 4.07 6.36
CA ALA A 123 14.28 2.89 6.57
C ALA A 123 13.80 2.87 8.04
N CYS A 124 12.48 2.88 8.25
CA CYS A 124 11.90 3.10 9.57
C CYS A 124 11.06 1.96 10.12
N ASP A 125 10.99 0.81 9.46
CA ASP A 125 10.28 -0.37 9.98
C ASP A 125 11.20 -1.22 10.88
N LEU A 126 10.57 -2.10 11.66
CA LEU A 126 11.23 -2.98 12.63
C LEU A 126 12.30 -3.85 11.93
N PRO A 127 13.51 -4.00 12.51
CA PRO A 127 14.56 -4.84 11.93
C PRO A 127 14.09 -6.29 11.77
N LEU A 128 14.46 -6.95 10.68
CA LEU A 128 14.06 -8.33 10.39
C LEU A 128 14.59 -9.34 11.41
N ALA A 129 15.71 -9.02 12.06
CA ALA A 129 16.28 -9.82 13.14
C ALA A 129 15.47 -9.74 14.46
N ASP A 130 14.52 -8.80 14.58
CA ASP A 130 13.75 -8.64 15.81
C ASP A 130 12.89 -9.87 16.11
N ARG A 131 12.89 -10.30 17.38
CA ARG A 131 12.16 -11.49 17.83
C ARG A 131 10.64 -11.37 17.69
N SER A 132 10.09 -10.15 17.66
CA SER A 132 8.65 -9.93 17.50
C SER A 132 8.14 -10.47 16.16
N TRP A 133 8.99 -10.62 15.14
CA TRP A 133 8.63 -11.30 13.89
C TRP A 133 8.39 -12.81 14.04
N ARG A 134 8.77 -13.40 15.19
CA ARG A 134 8.70 -14.83 15.49
C ARG A 134 7.60 -15.17 16.50
N GLU A 135 7.07 -14.17 17.19
CA GLU A 135 5.99 -14.40 18.14
C GLU A 135 4.75 -14.89 17.37
N PRO A 136 4.06 -15.93 17.86
CA PRO A 136 2.84 -16.41 17.22
C PRO A 136 1.87 -15.24 17.10
N ARG A 137 1.43 -14.94 15.87
CA ARG A 137 0.33 -14.01 15.67
C ARG A 137 -0.83 -14.49 16.52
N GLY A 138 -1.31 -13.63 17.42
CA GLY A 138 -2.47 -13.94 18.24
C GLY A 138 -3.61 -14.31 17.30
N SER A 139 -4.10 -15.55 17.38
CA SER A 139 -5.32 -15.93 16.68
C SER A 139 -6.47 -15.15 17.33
N GLY A 140 -6.78 -13.97 16.79
CA GLY A 140 -7.95 -13.18 17.16
C GLY A 140 -9.22 -13.90 16.74
N GLY A 141 -9.53 -15.02 17.39
CA GLY A 141 -10.79 -15.73 17.29
C GLY A 141 -11.82 -15.01 18.16
N GLY A 142 -12.60 -14.14 17.53
CA GLY A 142 -13.75 -13.48 18.13
C GLY A 142 -14.92 -13.53 17.16
N ASP A 143 -15.48 -14.73 16.96
CA ASP A 143 -16.80 -14.89 16.33
C ASP A 143 -17.84 -14.37 17.32
N GLY A 144 -18.32 -13.14 17.10
CA GLY A 144 -19.32 -12.48 17.95
C GLY A 144 -19.16 -10.97 18.21
N SER A 145 -18.24 -10.27 17.54
CA SER A 145 -18.14 -8.80 17.63
C SER A 145 -19.08 -8.10 16.64
N GLU A 146 -19.67 -6.97 17.05
CA GLU A 146 -20.43 -6.10 16.13
C GLU A 146 -19.55 -5.68 14.93
N PRO A 147 -20.12 -5.45 13.74
CA PRO A 147 -19.35 -5.02 12.59
C PRO A 147 -18.60 -3.71 12.89
N GLY A 148 -17.27 -3.76 12.89
CA GLY A 148 -16.43 -2.56 13.02
C GLY A 148 -16.71 -1.54 11.91
N LEU A 149 -16.19 -0.33 12.07
CA LEU A 149 -16.32 0.77 11.11
C LEU A 149 -15.94 0.35 9.68
N GLY A 150 -14.87 -0.43 9.51
CA GLY A 150 -14.46 -0.98 8.23
C GLY A 150 -15.45 -2.00 7.65
N ALA A 151 -16.10 -2.81 8.49
CA ALA A 151 -17.18 -3.71 8.05
C ALA A 151 -18.43 -2.91 7.66
N ALA A 152 -18.84 -1.93 8.48
CA ALA A 152 -19.96 -1.05 8.17
C ALA A 152 -19.73 -0.24 6.87
N LEU A 153 -18.49 0.20 6.61
CA LEU A 153 -18.11 0.84 5.35
C LEU A 153 -18.21 -0.12 4.17
N ARG A 154 -17.73 -1.37 4.32
CA ARG A 154 -17.88 -2.40 3.26
C ARG A 154 -19.34 -2.72 2.95
N ASP A 155 -20.20 -2.76 3.96
CA ASP A 155 -21.64 -3.08 3.82
C ASP A 155 -22.44 -1.93 3.21
N ARG A 156 -22.09 -0.67 3.55
CA ARG A 156 -22.75 0.53 2.99
C ARG A 156 -22.32 0.86 1.57
N LEU A 157 -21.08 0.53 1.20
CA LEU A 157 -20.59 0.68 -0.16
C LEU A 157 -21.05 -0.55 -0.94
N THR A 158 -22.02 -0.41 -1.85
CA THR A 158 -22.60 -1.51 -2.67
C THR A 158 -21.56 -2.60 -2.99
N GLY A 159 -21.60 -3.70 -2.24
CA GLY A 159 -20.43 -4.56 -2.11
C GLY A 159 -20.43 -5.76 -3.04
N ARG A 160 -19.38 -5.89 -3.86
CA ARG A 160 -19.02 -7.12 -4.58
C ARG A 160 -18.10 -8.00 -3.73
N ASP A 161 -18.20 -9.31 -3.91
CA ASP A 161 -17.21 -10.26 -3.44
C ASP A 161 -15.84 -9.93 -4.08
N GLY A 162 -14.82 -9.74 -3.24
CA GLY A 162 -13.43 -9.61 -3.68
C GLY A 162 -12.89 -8.20 -3.93
N ASP A 163 -13.70 -7.13 -3.92
CA ASP A 163 -13.16 -5.75 -3.89
C ASP A 163 -12.74 -5.38 -2.45
N ASP A 164 -11.47 -5.05 -2.23
CA ASP A 164 -10.99 -4.60 -0.92
C ASP A 164 -11.42 -3.16 -0.62
N LEU A 165 -11.39 -2.78 0.66
CA LEU A 165 -11.83 -1.47 1.14
C LEU A 165 -10.99 -0.32 0.52
N TRP A 166 -9.71 -0.58 0.22
CA TRP A 166 -8.79 0.39 -0.35
C TRP A 166 -9.19 0.80 -1.76
N ASP A 167 -9.51 -0.16 -2.61
CA ASP A 167 -9.94 0.11 -3.98
C ASP A 167 -11.17 1.04 -4.02
N ARG A 168 -12.09 0.91 -3.07
CA ARG A 168 -13.33 1.70 -3.04
C ARG A 168 -13.16 3.08 -2.41
N LEU A 169 -12.37 3.19 -1.34
CA LEU A 169 -12.23 4.43 -0.58
C LEU A 169 -11.10 5.33 -1.10
N VAL A 170 -10.11 4.75 -1.77
CA VAL A 170 -8.89 5.45 -2.18
C VAL A 170 -8.75 5.47 -3.69
N GLU A 171 -8.69 4.31 -4.35
CA GLU A 171 -8.38 4.26 -5.80
C GLU A 171 -9.55 4.70 -6.68
N ALA A 172 -10.77 4.21 -6.43
CA ALA A 172 -11.93 4.53 -7.27
C ALA A 172 -12.34 6.02 -7.25
N PRO A 173 -12.26 6.74 -6.10
CA PRO A 173 -12.52 8.17 -6.06
C PRO A 173 -11.32 9.05 -6.49
N ALA A 174 -10.12 8.49 -6.66
CA ALA A 174 -8.90 9.25 -6.94
C ALA A 174 -8.94 10.11 -8.22
N PRO A 175 -9.56 9.69 -9.34
CA PRO A 175 -9.57 10.51 -10.55
C PRO A 175 -10.23 11.87 -10.33
N GLY A 176 -9.48 12.95 -10.57
CA GLY A 176 -9.91 14.32 -10.33
C GLY A 176 -9.76 14.81 -8.89
N ALA A 177 -9.35 13.95 -7.94
CA ALA A 177 -9.04 14.36 -6.58
C ALA A 177 -7.67 15.06 -6.52
N THR A 178 -7.55 16.02 -5.61
CA THR A 178 -6.25 16.63 -5.29
C THR A 178 -5.37 15.65 -4.51
N PRO A 179 -4.02 15.82 -4.55
CA PRO A 179 -3.11 15.00 -3.75
C PRO A 179 -3.47 14.97 -2.25
N GLU A 180 -3.89 16.10 -1.68
CA GLU A 180 -4.27 16.19 -0.27
C GLU A 180 -5.57 15.45 0.05
N GLU A 181 -6.58 15.50 -0.84
CA GLU A 181 -7.80 14.68 -0.68
C GLU A 181 -7.48 13.20 -0.70
N LEU A 182 -6.61 12.77 -1.61
CA LEU A 182 -6.16 11.38 -1.71
C LEU A 182 -5.36 10.94 -0.46
N ARG A 183 -4.44 11.79 0.01
CA ARG A 183 -3.70 11.58 1.26
C ARG A 183 -4.65 11.40 2.44
N ARG A 184 -5.67 12.25 2.58
CA ARG A 184 -6.67 12.15 3.65
C ARG A 184 -7.49 10.86 3.56
N ALA A 185 -7.92 10.47 2.36
CA ALA A 185 -8.66 9.23 2.15
C ALA A 185 -7.85 8.00 2.57
N ALA A 186 -6.56 7.96 2.21
CA ALA A 186 -5.66 6.87 2.60
C ALA A 186 -5.44 6.80 4.13
N LEU A 187 -5.13 7.95 4.76
CA LEU A 187 -4.95 8.05 6.22
C LEU A 187 -6.21 7.63 6.99
N LEU A 188 -7.39 8.07 6.54
CA LEU A 188 -8.68 7.71 7.14
C LEU A 188 -8.99 6.23 6.99
N THR A 189 -8.69 5.65 5.83
CA THR A 189 -8.87 4.21 5.60
C THR A 189 -8.01 3.40 6.57
N GLY A 190 -6.75 3.80 6.75
CA GLY A 190 -5.86 3.19 7.74
C GLY A 190 -6.33 3.34 9.19
N TRP A 191 -6.77 4.55 9.57
CA TRP A 191 -7.34 4.80 10.89
C TRP A 191 -8.57 3.96 11.17
N ALA A 192 -9.48 3.81 10.20
CA ALA A 192 -10.68 2.99 10.38
C ALA A 192 -10.33 1.52 10.62
N LEU A 193 -9.40 0.95 9.85
CA LEU A 193 -8.92 -0.42 10.05
C LEU A 193 -8.24 -0.61 11.40
N ARG A 194 -7.44 0.37 11.83
CA ARG A 194 -6.79 0.34 13.14
C ARG A 194 -7.78 0.47 14.28
N LYS A 195 -8.79 1.33 14.13
CA LYS A 195 -9.86 1.50 15.11
C LYS A 195 -10.64 0.20 15.28
N ASP A 196 -10.98 -0.50 14.20
CA ASP A 196 -11.62 -1.81 14.27
C ASP A 196 -10.76 -2.84 15.03
N ALA A 197 -9.46 -2.85 14.78
CA ALA A 197 -8.55 -3.72 15.51
C ALA A 197 -8.53 -3.37 17.00
N ALA A 198 -8.47 -2.09 17.35
CA ALA A 198 -8.45 -1.62 18.74
C ALA A 198 -9.76 -1.87 19.49
N ASP A 199 -10.90 -1.68 18.83
CA ASP A 199 -12.24 -1.87 19.40
C ASP A 199 -12.66 -3.37 19.42
N GLY A 200 -11.99 -4.21 18.62
CA GLY A 200 -12.23 -5.65 18.51
C GLY A 200 -11.17 -6.50 19.25
N PRO A 201 -10.39 -7.35 18.55
CA PRO A 201 -9.46 -8.30 19.17
C PRO A 201 -8.20 -7.66 19.78
N GLY A 202 -7.99 -6.36 19.60
CA GLY A 202 -6.75 -5.65 19.87
C GLY A 202 -5.86 -5.53 18.63
N VAL A 203 -4.97 -4.54 18.65
CA VAL A 203 -3.91 -4.40 17.64
C VAL A 203 -2.89 -5.54 17.81
N ASP A 204 -2.46 -6.16 16.71
CA ASP A 204 -1.48 -7.24 16.73
C ASP A 204 -0.19 -6.81 17.47
N PRO A 205 0.35 -7.63 18.39
CA PRO A 205 1.58 -7.33 19.11
C PRO A 205 2.78 -6.98 18.19
N LEU A 206 2.87 -7.59 17.02
CA LEU A 206 3.90 -7.26 16.02
C LEU A 206 3.72 -5.83 15.51
N ASP A 207 2.50 -5.42 15.20
CA ASP A 207 2.24 -4.04 14.74
C ASP A 207 2.52 -3.04 15.86
N LEU A 208 2.21 -3.35 17.13
CA LEU A 208 2.60 -2.50 18.27
C LEU A 208 4.13 -2.34 18.40
N ALA A 209 4.89 -3.41 18.17
CA ALA A 209 6.36 -3.36 18.18
C ALA A 209 6.91 -2.52 17.02
N ARG A 210 6.37 -2.72 15.81
CA ARG A 210 6.69 -1.93 14.61
C ARG A 210 6.42 -0.45 14.82
N GLU A 211 5.25 -0.11 15.34
CA GLU A 211 4.88 1.28 15.59
C GLU A 211 5.77 1.98 16.61
N ALA A 212 6.18 1.29 17.67
CA ALA A 212 7.11 1.87 18.64
C ALA A 212 8.49 2.11 18.05
N TRP A 213 8.96 1.19 17.21
CA TRP A 213 10.17 1.38 16.44
C TRP A 213 10.05 2.58 15.49
N MET A 214 8.98 2.67 14.71
CA MET A 214 8.69 3.79 13.81
C MET A 214 8.64 5.13 14.58
N ARG A 215 7.96 5.18 15.73
CA ARG A 215 7.95 6.38 16.59
C ARG A 215 9.34 6.78 17.05
N SER A 216 10.18 5.81 17.44
CA SER A 216 11.57 6.08 17.85
C SER A 216 12.39 6.67 16.69
N ARG A 217 12.19 6.17 15.46
CA ARG A 217 12.87 6.66 14.25
C ARG A 217 12.39 8.07 13.87
N LEU A 218 11.08 8.33 13.96
CA LEU A 218 10.51 9.65 13.71
C LEU A 218 11.01 10.70 14.70
N ARG A 219 11.05 10.38 16.01
CA ARG A 219 11.59 11.31 17.02
C ARG A 219 13.06 11.61 16.76
N ALA A 220 13.87 10.59 16.46
CA ALA A 220 15.28 10.78 16.13
C ALA A 220 15.47 11.64 14.87
N ALA A 221 14.63 11.45 13.86
CA ALA A 221 14.67 12.20 12.61
C ALA A 221 14.26 13.67 12.79
N GLY A 222 13.30 13.95 13.69
CA GLY A 222 12.81 15.30 14.02
C GLY A 222 13.73 16.12 14.96
N ARG A 223 14.81 15.53 15.48
CA ARG A 223 15.76 16.23 16.36
C ARG A 223 16.30 17.50 15.69
N GLY A 224 16.50 18.54 16.50
CA GLY A 224 16.97 19.83 16.01
C GLY A 224 15.92 20.62 15.21
N GLY A 225 14.64 20.25 15.31
CA GLY A 225 13.54 20.95 14.63
C GLY A 225 13.43 20.60 13.13
N ARG A 226 14.03 19.49 12.70
CA ARG A 226 13.94 19.00 11.32
C ARG A 226 12.52 18.54 11.02
N ARG A 227 12.03 18.90 9.84
CA ARG A 227 10.72 18.48 9.32
C ARG A 227 10.84 17.07 8.78
N ALA A 228 10.12 16.13 9.36
CA ALA A 228 10.07 14.74 8.92
C ALA A 228 8.80 14.49 8.10
N ALA A 229 8.93 13.78 6.98
CA ALA A 229 7.82 13.13 6.29
C ALA A 229 7.95 11.61 6.40
N ALA A 230 6.84 10.89 6.40
CA ALA A 230 6.83 9.43 6.51
C ALA A 230 5.89 8.83 5.46
N VAL A 231 6.39 7.89 4.65
CA VAL A 231 5.61 7.06 3.75
C VAL A 231 5.48 5.69 4.40
N ILE A 232 4.30 5.43 4.97
CA ILE A 232 4.04 4.30 5.87
C ILE A 232 2.70 3.66 5.54
N GLY A 233 2.56 2.38 5.80
CA GLY A 233 1.32 1.64 5.75
C GLY A 233 0.24 2.38 6.52
N SER A 234 -0.88 2.67 5.85
CA SER A 234 -1.90 3.59 6.38
C SER A 234 -2.42 3.17 7.78
N PHE A 235 -2.45 1.87 8.05
CA PHE A 235 -2.84 1.31 9.35
C PHE A 235 -2.03 1.92 10.52
N HIS A 236 -0.71 2.09 10.34
CA HIS A 236 0.19 2.56 11.38
C HIS A 236 0.08 4.06 11.65
N ALA A 237 -0.46 4.84 10.71
CA ALA A 237 -0.40 6.31 10.72
C ALA A 237 -0.91 6.93 12.03
N ALA A 238 -2.01 6.42 12.59
CA ALA A 238 -2.59 6.96 13.81
C ALA A 238 -1.68 6.78 15.04
N ALA A 239 -0.78 5.80 15.00
CA ALA A 239 0.22 5.58 16.03
C ALA A 239 1.47 6.48 15.89
N LEU A 240 1.52 7.33 14.85
CA LEU A 240 2.67 8.16 14.47
C LEU A 240 2.35 9.67 14.46
N THR A 241 1.18 10.07 14.98
CA THR A 241 0.77 11.49 15.10
C THR A 241 1.69 12.26 16.06
N GLY A 242 1.70 13.59 15.98
CA GLY A 242 2.46 14.44 16.91
C GLY A 242 2.13 14.15 18.39
N ALA A 243 0.85 13.96 18.70
CA ALA A 243 0.39 13.56 20.03
C ALA A 243 0.94 12.18 20.46
N ALA A 244 0.93 11.20 19.57
CA ALA A 244 1.48 9.86 19.85
C ALA A 244 3.00 9.90 20.09
N LEU A 245 3.73 10.73 19.33
CA LEU A 245 5.16 10.92 19.53
C LEU A 245 5.48 11.60 20.87
N ALA A 246 4.68 12.57 21.30
CA ALA A 246 4.84 13.27 22.57
C ALA A 246 4.50 12.41 23.79
N ALA A 247 3.55 11.48 23.67
CA ALA A 247 3.10 10.62 24.77
C ALA A 247 4.13 9.56 25.19
N ASP A 248 5.05 9.18 24.30
CA ASP A 248 5.99 8.07 24.49
C ASP A 248 7.17 8.35 25.45
N GLY A 249 7.18 9.49 26.15
CA GLY A 249 8.25 9.86 27.09
C GLY A 249 9.58 10.23 26.41
N PRO A 250 10.68 10.40 27.18
CA PRO A 250 11.98 10.76 26.62
C PRO A 250 12.52 9.68 25.68
N ASP A 251 13.22 10.12 24.64
CA ASP A 251 13.75 9.26 23.58
C ASP A 251 14.46 8.02 24.14
N PRO A 252 14.03 6.79 23.77
CA PRO A 252 14.91 5.66 23.94
C PRO A 252 16.21 5.93 23.19
N VAL A 253 17.33 5.41 23.68
CA VAL A 253 18.54 5.31 22.87
C VAL A 253 18.16 4.46 21.67
N VAL A 254 17.87 5.11 20.53
CA VAL A 254 17.61 4.42 19.28
C VAL A 254 18.90 3.67 18.96
N PRO A 255 18.90 2.32 19.01
CA PRO A 255 20.07 1.59 18.61
C PRO A 255 20.43 2.04 17.20
N ALA A 256 21.72 2.28 16.95
CA ALA A 256 22.18 2.41 15.58
C ALA A 256 21.56 1.23 14.80
N PRO A 257 21.04 1.46 13.57
CA PRO A 257 20.60 0.35 12.74
C PRO A 257 21.72 -0.69 12.79
N PRO A 258 21.43 -1.96 13.14
CA PRO A 258 22.48 -2.95 13.10
C PRO A 258 23.09 -2.86 11.69
N PRO A 259 24.42 -2.82 11.56
CA PRO A 259 25.03 -3.00 10.24
C PRO A 259 24.45 -4.29 9.66
N ALA A 260 24.33 -4.39 8.32
CA ALA A 260 23.99 -5.65 7.67
C ALA A 260 24.94 -6.74 8.22
N GLY A 261 24.42 -7.49 9.17
CA GLY A 261 25.17 -8.44 9.96
C GLY A 261 25.04 -9.82 9.34
N PRO A 262 25.77 -10.82 9.85
CA PRO A 262 25.58 -12.22 9.44
C PRO A 262 24.14 -12.74 9.67
N ASP A 263 23.31 -11.97 10.38
CA ASP A 263 21.96 -12.34 10.82
C ASP A 263 20.86 -12.05 9.78
N CYS A 264 21.14 -11.33 8.69
CA CYS A 264 20.21 -11.19 7.57
C CYS A 264 20.94 -10.78 6.28
N THR A 265 20.75 -11.55 5.21
CA THR A 265 21.25 -11.20 3.87
C THR A 265 20.11 -10.59 3.06
N VAL A 266 20.30 -9.37 2.57
CA VAL A 266 19.37 -8.71 1.63
C VAL A 266 19.98 -8.67 0.24
N SER A 267 19.17 -8.88 -0.79
CA SER A 267 19.61 -8.80 -2.19
C SER A 267 18.56 -8.13 -3.06
N LEU A 268 18.99 -7.24 -3.94
CA LEU A 268 18.15 -6.67 -4.99
C LEU A 268 18.05 -7.67 -6.14
N VAL A 269 16.84 -8.13 -6.45
CA VAL A 269 16.58 -9.14 -7.49
C VAL A 269 15.59 -8.62 -8.52
N PRO A 270 15.69 -9.06 -9.80
CA PRO A 270 14.68 -8.74 -10.80
C PRO A 270 13.33 -9.35 -10.41
N TYR A 271 12.25 -8.66 -10.75
CA TYR A 271 10.90 -9.11 -10.51
C TYR A 271 10.04 -8.86 -11.76
N THR A 272 8.81 -9.38 -11.80
CA THR A 272 7.94 -9.24 -12.98
C THR A 272 6.47 -9.12 -12.59
N TYR A 273 5.63 -8.61 -13.50
CA TYR A 273 4.17 -8.55 -13.28
C TYR A 273 3.56 -9.92 -12.97
N PRO A 274 3.91 -11.02 -13.67
CA PRO A 274 3.44 -12.35 -13.29
C PRO A 274 3.81 -12.76 -11.85
N LEU A 275 4.97 -12.33 -11.34
CA LEU A 275 5.36 -12.61 -9.94
C LEU A 275 4.67 -11.67 -8.94
N LEU A 276 4.29 -10.46 -9.36
CA LEU A 276 3.52 -9.52 -8.53
C LEU A 276 2.07 -9.95 -8.38
N ASP A 277 1.54 -10.66 -9.37
CA ASP A 277 0.12 -10.96 -9.43
C ASP A 277 -0.32 -11.84 -8.25
N ALA A 278 -1.44 -11.50 -7.62
CA ALA A 278 -2.03 -12.29 -6.53
C ALA A 278 -2.28 -13.77 -6.91
N ARG A 279 -2.51 -14.04 -8.20
CA ARG A 279 -2.71 -15.39 -8.75
C ARG A 279 -1.43 -16.23 -8.81
N SER A 280 -0.26 -15.64 -8.57
CA SER A 280 1.03 -16.36 -8.51
C SER A 280 1.21 -17.19 -7.22
N GLY A 281 0.34 -16.98 -6.23
CA GLY A 281 0.52 -17.52 -4.87
C GLY A 281 1.33 -16.62 -3.95
N TYR A 282 1.74 -15.43 -4.39
CA TYR A 282 2.31 -14.40 -3.52
C TYR A 282 1.22 -13.82 -2.59
N PRO A 283 1.30 -13.99 -1.25
CA PRO A 283 0.21 -13.64 -0.34
C PRO A 283 -0.16 -12.15 -0.30
N ALA A 284 0.82 -11.27 -0.58
CA ALA A 284 0.61 -9.82 -0.69
C ALA A 284 0.42 -9.36 -2.15
N GLY A 285 0.14 -10.29 -3.06
CA GLY A 285 0.10 -10.02 -4.48
C GLY A 285 -0.98 -9.02 -4.91
N ILE A 286 -0.75 -8.48 -6.09
CA ILE A 286 -1.43 -7.33 -6.66
C ILE A 286 -2.45 -7.85 -7.67
N ARG A 287 -3.65 -7.30 -7.65
CA ARG A 287 -4.65 -7.62 -8.65
C ARG A 287 -4.39 -6.79 -9.90
N ASP A 288 -4.17 -7.50 -11.00
CA ASP A 288 -4.02 -6.95 -12.34
C ASP A 288 -2.90 -5.88 -12.43
N PRO A 289 -1.61 -6.25 -12.25
CA PRO A 289 -0.49 -5.28 -12.20
C PRO A 289 -0.42 -4.33 -13.39
N GLU A 290 -0.78 -4.82 -14.58
CA GLU A 290 -0.81 -4.00 -15.80
C GLU A 290 -1.88 -2.91 -15.74
N TRP A 291 -3.04 -3.20 -15.15
CA TRP A 291 -4.06 -2.18 -14.88
C TRP A 291 -3.52 -1.13 -13.89
N GLN A 292 -2.84 -1.54 -12.83
CA GLN A 292 -2.25 -0.60 -11.86
C GLN A 292 -1.27 0.37 -12.53
N HIS A 293 -0.45 -0.12 -13.48
CA HIS A 293 0.45 0.74 -14.26
C HIS A 293 -0.31 1.74 -15.12
N ARG A 294 -1.43 1.34 -15.76
CA ARG A 294 -2.27 2.28 -16.51
C ARG A 294 -2.92 3.34 -15.62
N VAL A 295 -3.28 3.00 -14.38
CA VAL A 295 -3.80 3.98 -13.41
C VAL A 295 -2.71 4.98 -13.01
N LEU A 296 -1.46 4.51 -12.83
CA LEU A 296 -0.31 5.38 -12.59
C LEU A 296 -0.09 6.34 -13.76
N ASP A 297 -0.08 5.83 -15.00
CA ASP A 297 0.08 6.65 -16.21
C ASP A 297 -1.03 7.69 -16.38
N ALA A 298 -2.25 7.37 -15.94
CA ALA A 298 -3.36 8.31 -15.96
C ALA A 298 -3.16 9.44 -14.93
N ALA A 299 -2.35 9.24 -13.89
CA ALA A 299 -1.97 10.24 -12.90
C ALA A 299 -3.15 11.06 -12.34
N GLY A 300 -4.28 10.39 -12.09
CA GLY A 300 -5.50 11.01 -11.58
C GLY A 300 -6.35 11.74 -12.62
N ASP A 301 -6.00 11.75 -13.92
CA ASP A 301 -6.86 12.30 -14.98
C ASP A 301 -8.03 11.34 -15.32
N PRO A 302 -9.29 11.75 -15.09
CA PRO A 302 -10.46 10.95 -15.45
C PRO A 302 -10.56 10.65 -16.95
N THR A 303 -10.01 11.48 -17.82
CA THR A 303 -10.03 11.27 -19.28
C THR A 303 -9.05 10.19 -19.66
N ALA A 304 -7.79 10.30 -19.24
CA ALA A 304 -6.76 9.28 -19.43
C ALA A 304 -7.19 7.91 -18.87
N LEU A 305 -7.91 7.87 -17.73
CA LEU A 305 -8.40 6.61 -17.18
C LEU A 305 -9.49 5.96 -18.06
N ARG A 306 -10.40 6.75 -18.64
CA ARG A 306 -11.37 6.23 -19.63
C ARG A 306 -10.68 5.69 -20.87
N GLU A 307 -9.59 6.33 -21.32
CA GLU A 307 -8.76 5.81 -22.40
C GLU A 307 -8.03 4.51 -22.01
N ALA A 308 -7.57 4.38 -20.76
CA ALA A 308 -6.99 3.15 -20.24
C ALA A 308 -7.99 1.99 -20.23
N VAL A 309 -9.26 2.24 -19.88
CA VAL A 309 -10.37 1.27 -19.97
C VAL A 309 -10.56 0.82 -21.42
N LEU A 310 -10.65 1.76 -22.36
CA LEU A 310 -10.80 1.45 -23.79
C LEU A 310 -9.62 0.61 -24.31
N ARG A 311 -8.38 1.01 -24.00
CA ARG A 311 -7.17 0.26 -24.40
C ARG A 311 -7.19 -1.16 -23.85
N SER A 312 -7.51 -1.31 -22.57
CA SER A 312 -7.61 -2.63 -21.92
C SER A 312 -8.69 -3.50 -22.59
N ALA A 313 -9.87 -2.94 -22.89
CA ALA A 313 -10.93 -3.67 -23.58
C ALA A 313 -10.52 -4.13 -24.99
N VAL A 314 -9.85 -3.27 -25.75
CA VAL A 314 -9.33 -3.61 -27.10
C VAL A 314 -8.29 -4.72 -27.03
N GLU A 315 -7.36 -4.65 -26.07
CA GLU A 315 -6.30 -5.64 -25.90
C GLU A 315 -6.85 -7.00 -25.44
N VAL A 316 -7.79 -7.01 -24.49
CA VAL A 316 -8.48 -8.24 -24.06
C VAL A 316 -9.24 -8.88 -25.22
N SER A 317 -10.03 -8.10 -25.98
CA SER A 317 -10.72 -8.60 -27.18
C SER A 317 -9.74 -9.14 -28.23
N ALA A 318 -8.58 -8.50 -28.40
CA ALA A 318 -7.53 -9.00 -29.30
C ALA A 318 -6.92 -10.32 -28.82
N ARG A 319 -6.70 -10.46 -27.51
CA ARG A 319 -6.15 -11.67 -26.91
C ARG A 319 -7.13 -12.84 -27.01
N LEU A 320 -8.42 -12.62 -26.74
CA LEU A 320 -9.48 -13.63 -26.94
C LEU A 320 -9.53 -14.11 -28.39
N ARG A 321 -9.47 -13.18 -29.36
CA ARG A 321 -9.44 -13.52 -30.78
C ARG A 321 -8.21 -14.33 -31.17
N ALA A 322 -7.04 -14.02 -30.62
CA ALA A 322 -5.82 -14.80 -30.83
C ALA A 322 -5.92 -16.22 -30.25
N GLN A 323 -6.78 -16.44 -29.24
CA GLN A 323 -7.07 -17.76 -28.67
C GLN A 323 -8.22 -18.50 -29.39
N GLY A 324 -8.76 -17.95 -30.49
CA GLY A 324 -9.82 -18.57 -31.28
C GLY A 324 -11.24 -18.20 -30.82
N HIS A 325 -11.40 -17.30 -29.86
CA HIS A 325 -12.71 -16.80 -29.44
C HIS A 325 -13.09 -15.54 -30.22
N PRO A 326 -14.22 -15.53 -30.99
CA PRO A 326 -14.61 -14.34 -31.74
C PRO A 326 -14.85 -13.12 -30.82
N SER A 327 -13.99 -12.11 -30.92
CA SER A 327 -14.21 -10.82 -30.28
C SER A 327 -13.63 -9.70 -31.14
N GLY A 328 -14.27 -8.53 -31.13
CA GLY A 328 -13.95 -7.41 -32.01
C GLY A 328 -14.28 -6.03 -31.45
N PRO A 329 -14.17 -4.99 -32.29
CA PRO A 329 -14.35 -3.60 -31.84
C PRO A 329 -15.72 -3.29 -31.22
N ALA A 330 -16.77 -4.00 -31.64
CA ALA A 330 -18.11 -3.85 -31.06
C ALA A 330 -18.13 -4.27 -29.58
N ASP A 331 -17.45 -5.37 -29.23
CA ASP A 331 -17.38 -5.83 -27.84
C ASP A 331 -16.54 -4.87 -26.99
N ALA A 332 -15.39 -4.42 -27.50
CA ALA A 332 -14.54 -3.46 -26.78
C ALA A 332 -15.26 -2.14 -26.51
N ARG A 333 -16.05 -1.66 -27.48
CA ARG A 333 -16.92 -0.48 -27.31
C ARG A 333 -17.97 -0.73 -26.22
N GLU A 334 -18.59 -1.91 -26.23
CA GLU A 334 -19.63 -2.26 -25.26
C GLU A 334 -19.08 -2.43 -23.85
N VAL A 335 -17.90 -3.05 -23.68
CA VAL A 335 -17.16 -3.10 -22.40
C VAL A 335 -16.91 -1.68 -21.88
N THR A 336 -16.40 -0.79 -22.74
CA THR A 336 -16.09 0.60 -22.34
C THR A 336 -17.35 1.35 -21.93
N ARG A 337 -18.45 1.17 -22.67
CA ARG A 337 -19.76 1.76 -22.36
C ARG A 337 -20.29 1.25 -21.01
N VAL A 338 -20.32 -0.06 -20.79
CA VAL A 338 -20.80 -0.68 -19.54
C VAL A 338 -19.95 -0.23 -18.35
N ALA A 339 -18.62 -0.21 -18.48
CA ALA A 339 -17.74 0.30 -17.42
C ALA A 339 -18.05 1.77 -17.07
N GLY A 340 -18.30 2.60 -18.08
CA GLY A 340 -18.76 3.99 -17.92
C GLY A 340 -20.08 4.11 -17.17
N ASP A 341 -21.08 3.32 -17.56
CA ASP A 341 -22.39 3.32 -16.93
C ASP A 341 -22.32 2.83 -15.47
N LEU A 342 -21.53 1.78 -15.20
CA LEU A 342 -21.30 1.29 -13.84
C LEU A 342 -20.65 2.36 -12.97
N ALA A 343 -19.66 3.09 -13.49
CA ALA A 343 -19.05 4.21 -12.79
C ALA A 343 -20.07 5.29 -12.47
N ALA A 344 -20.92 5.67 -13.43
CA ALA A 344 -21.97 6.67 -13.24
C ALA A 344 -23.01 6.23 -12.19
N LEU A 345 -23.46 4.97 -12.24
CA LEU A 345 -24.38 4.39 -11.25
C LEU A 345 -23.78 4.38 -9.84
N ARG A 346 -22.46 4.24 -9.75
CA ARG A 346 -21.68 4.24 -8.49
C ARG A 346 -21.22 5.63 -8.07
N ALA A 347 -21.61 6.68 -8.80
CA ALA A 347 -21.17 8.06 -8.60
C ALA A 347 -19.64 8.23 -8.56
N LEU A 348 -18.92 7.43 -9.36
CA LEU A 348 -17.47 7.50 -9.51
C LEU A 348 -17.07 8.50 -10.61
N PRO A 349 -15.93 9.21 -10.45
CA PRO A 349 -15.46 10.20 -11.43
C PRO A 349 -15.02 9.57 -12.77
N ALA A 350 -14.59 8.32 -12.74
CA ALA A 350 -14.22 7.51 -13.90
C ALA A 350 -14.30 6.01 -13.54
N PRO A 351 -14.33 5.08 -14.53
CA PRO A 351 -14.37 3.65 -14.25
C PRO A 351 -13.04 3.16 -13.67
N GLY A 352 -13.10 2.47 -12.53
CA GLY A 352 -11.95 1.80 -11.92
C GLY A 352 -11.77 0.36 -12.39
N ARG A 353 -10.85 -0.34 -11.72
CA ARG A 353 -10.56 -1.77 -11.97
C ARG A 353 -11.81 -2.62 -11.91
N GLY A 354 -12.62 -2.40 -10.87
CA GLY A 354 -13.83 -3.16 -10.64
C GLY A 354 -14.84 -2.96 -11.77
N GLU A 355 -15.08 -1.73 -12.22
CA GLU A 355 -16.00 -1.44 -13.32
C GLU A 355 -15.54 -2.09 -14.62
N LEU A 356 -14.23 -2.08 -14.89
CA LEU A 356 -13.63 -2.75 -16.04
C LEU A 356 -13.84 -4.28 -15.98
N VAL A 357 -13.51 -4.92 -14.85
CA VAL A 357 -13.64 -6.38 -14.69
C VAL A 357 -15.08 -6.83 -14.85
N GLU A 358 -16.02 -6.12 -14.22
CA GLU A 358 -17.44 -6.44 -14.34
C GLU A 358 -17.95 -6.23 -15.77
N ALA A 359 -17.58 -5.13 -16.42
CA ALA A 359 -17.93 -4.92 -17.82
C ALA A 359 -17.37 -6.01 -18.75
N ILE A 360 -16.13 -6.46 -18.52
CA ILE A 360 -15.54 -7.59 -19.25
C ILE A 360 -16.35 -8.87 -19.03
N GLN A 361 -16.68 -9.19 -17.78
CA GLN A 361 -17.46 -10.38 -17.43
C GLN A 361 -18.87 -10.34 -18.03
N THR A 362 -19.54 -9.19 -17.96
CA THR A 362 -20.89 -9.00 -18.51
C THR A 362 -20.90 -9.11 -20.03
N VAL A 363 -19.96 -8.47 -20.71
CA VAL A 363 -19.99 -8.34 -22.18
C VAL A 363 -19.32 -9.52 -22.87
N LEU A 364 -18.12 -9.91 -22.41
CA LEU A 364 -17.29 -10.91 -23.10
C LEU A 364 -17.56 -12.34 -22.62
N ALA A 365 -17.79 -12.51 -21.31
CA ALA A 365 -18.11 -13.81 -20.73
C ALA A 365 -19.63 -14.07 -20.67
N GLN A 366 -20.47 -13.04 -20.78
CA GLN A 366 -21.94 -13.15 -20.72
C GLN A 366 -22.45 -13.81 -19.42
N GLY A 367 -21.65 -13.74 -18.35
CA GLY A 367 -21.93 -14.43 -17.09
C GLY A 367 -21.67 -15.96 -17.11
N GLU A 368 -21.13 -16.52 -18.19
CA GLU A 368 -20.74 -17.93 -18.24
C GLU A 368 -19.30 -18.12 -17.72
N PRO A 369 -19.08 -18.91 -16.64
CA PRO A 369 -17.75 -19.18 -16.11
C PRO A 369 -16.95 -20.18 -16.97
N LEU A 370 -17.55 -20.75 -18.01
CA LEU A 370 -16.94 -21.71 -18.93
C LEU A 370 -16.77 -21.08 -20.32
N GLY A 371 -15.97 -21.72 -21.18
CA GLY A 371 -15.71 -21.22 -22.55
C GLY A 371 -14.95 -19.89 -22.53
N ARG A 372 -15.56 -18.83 -23.08
CA ARG A 372 -14.95 -17.48 -23.13
C ARG A 372 -14.69 -16.89 -21.75
N GLY A 373 -15.45 -17.24 -20.73
CA GLY A 373 -15.22 -16.73 -19.37
C GLY A 373 -13.97 -17.29 -18.68
N ARG A 374 -13.42 -18.41 -19.18
CA ARG A 374 -12.17 -19.01 -18.69
C ARG A 374 -10.93 -18.52 -19.44
N ALA A 375 -11.10 -18.11 -20.70
CA ALA A 375 -10.05 -17.64 -21.61
C ALA A 375 -9.61 -16.22 -21.27
#